data_AF-X0H0P4-F1
#
_entry.id   AF-X0H0P4-F1
#
_cell.length_a   1.000
_cell.length_b   1.000
_cell.length_c   1.000
_cell.angle_alpha   90.00
_cell.angle_beta   90.00
_cell.angle_gamma   90.00
#
_symmetry.space_group_name_H-M   'P 1'
#
loop_
_entity.id
_entity.type
_entity.pdbx_description
1 polymer ?
#
loop_
_entity_poly.entity_id
_entity_poly.type
_entity_poly.pdbx_seq_one_letter_code
_entity_poly.pdbx_strand_id
1 'polypeptide(L)'
;MTYNSEKNTRLRARQLQLLHVLHMQIPEPYAEQITQEDIALANAFKPCWTHSLASPKHVLTYPHEWVTKKRSLAAVLRSFRMKAKELLDAQPPLYESDLEM
;
A
#
# COMPACT_ATOMS: atom_id res chain seq x y z
N MET A 1 -15.48 -1.18 -14.05
CA MET A 1 -15.25 -1.65 -12.65
C MET A 1 -13.81 -1.42 -12.15
N THR A 2 -12.88 -0.94 -12.98
CA THR A 2 -11.44 -0.74 -12.66
C THR A 2 -11.16 0.31 -11.57
N TYR A 3 -11.93 1.40 -11.56
CA TYR A 3 -11.78 2.50 -10.59
C TYR A 3 -11.85 2.06 -9.11
N ASN A 4 -12.76 1.14 -8.78
CA ASN A 4 -12.87 0.62 -7.41
C ASN A 4 -11.70 -0.30 -7.04
N SER A 5 -11.15 -1.04 -8.01
CA SER A 5 -9.99 -1.90 -7.78
C SER A 5 -8.75 -1.06 -7.47
N GLU A 6 -8.50 -0.02 -8.26
CA GLU A 6 -7.37 0.89 -8.07
C GLU A 6 -7.45 1.64 -6.73
N LYS A 7 -8.62 2.20 -6.40
CA LYS A 7 -8.84 2.87 -5.11
C LYS A 7 -8.55 1.94 -3.93
N ASN A 8 -8.98 0.68 -4.01
CA ASN A 8 -8.71 -0.32 -2.99
C ASN A 8 -7.22 -0.68 -2.91
N THR A 9 -6.53 -0.84 -4.04
CA THR A 9 -5.08 -1.10 -4.06
C THR A 9 -4.30 0.06 -3.43
N ARG A 10 -4.64 1.31 -3.76
CA ARG A 10 -4.03 2.51 -3.15
C ARG A 10 -4.30 2.60 -1.64
N LEU A 11 -5.50 2.23 -1.18
CA LEU A 11 -5.81 2.14 0.25
C LEU A 11 -4.94 1.09 0.94
N ARG A 12 -4.79 -0.11 0.35
CA ARG A 12 -3.94 -1.16 0.90
C ARG A 12 -2.47 -0.77 0.94
N ALA A 13 -1.97 -0.09 -0.09
CA ALA A 13 -0.61 0.46 -0.10
C ALA A 13 -0.36 1.36 1.14
N ARG A 14 -1.27 2.29 1.42
CA ARG A 14 -1.18 3.20 2.59
C ARG A 14 -1.20 2.44 3.92
N GLN A 15 -2.08 1.46 4.06
CA GLN A 15 -2.20 0.67 5.29
C GLN A 15 -0.97 -0.21 5.53
N LEU A 16 -0.38 -0.77 4.48
CA LEU A 16 0.85 -1.56 4.56
C LEU A 16 2.05 -0.71 4.94
N GLN A 17 2.18 0.50 4.37
CA GLN A 17 3.22 1.44 4.78
C GLN A 17 3.09 1.86 6.24
N LEU A 18 1.87 2.21 6.69
CA LEU A 18 1.63 2.53 8.10
C LEU A 18 2.04 1.38 9.02
N LEU A 19 1.57 0.16 8.72
CA LEU A 19 1.88 -1.02 9.54
C LEU A 19 3.39 -1.28 9.58
N HIS A 20 4.09 -1.11 8.46
CA HIS A 20 5.54 -1.26 8.41
C HIS A 20 6.25 -0.19 9.27
N VAL A 21 5.89 1.08 9.16
CA VAL A 21 6.47 2.16 9.97
C VAL A 21 6.22 1.95 11.46
N LEU A 22 5.04 1.47 11.84
CA LEU A 22 4.73 1.13 13.24
C LEU A 22 5.53 -0.08 13.72
N HIS A 23 5.62 -1.14 12.91
CA HIS A 23 6.41 -2.33 13.24
C HIS A 23 7.89 -2.01 13.47
N MET A 24 8.45 -1.04 12.72
CA MET A 24 9.84 -0.58 12.91
C MET A 24 10.06 0.15 14.25
N GLN A 25 8.99 0.67 14.88
CA GLN A 25 9.06 1.31 16.19
C GLN A 25 8.73 0.32 17.32
N ILE A 26 7.67 -0.46 17.15
CA ILE A 26 7.18 -1.47 18.09
C ILE A 26 6.81 -2.71 17.27
N PRO A 27 7.47 -3.87 17.47
CA PRO A 27 7.20 -5.06 16.68
C PRO A 27 5.74 -5.53 16.77
N GLU A 28 4.96 -5.25 15.74
CA GLU A 28 3.61 -5.77 15.55
C GLU A 28 3.65 -7.24 15.09
N PRO A 29 2.81 -8.14 15.63
CA PRO A 29 2.76 -9.53 15.20
C PRO A 29 2.42 -9.66 13.71
N TYR A 30 3.04 -10.64 13.04
CA TYR A 30 2.87 -10.97 11.62
C TYR A 30 3.37 -9.90 10.65
N ALA A 31 3.64 -8.67 11.10
CA ALA A 31 4.12 -7.59 10.24
C ALA A 31 5.54 -7.85 9.70
N GLU A 32 6.29 -8.80 10.27
CA GLU A 32 7.54 -9.32 9.70
C GLU A 32 7.37 -9.96 8.31
N GLN A 33 6.13 -10.30 7.92
CA GLN A 33 5.80 -10.82 6.59
C GLN A 33 5.85 -9.75 5.49
N ILE A 34 5.82 -8.46 5.86
CA ILE A 34 5.89 -7.35 4.91
C ILE A 34 7.34 -7.20 4.48
N THR A 35 7.62 -7.43 3.20
CA THR A 35 8.97 -7.34 2.65
C THR A 35 9.28 -5.92 2.16
N GLN A 36 10.56 -5.63 1.92
CA GLN A 36 10.95 -4.37 1.29
C GLN A 36 10.37 -4.22 -0.13
N GLU A 37 10.17 -5.33 -0.85
CA GLU A 37 9.49 -5.31 -2.16
C GLU A 37 8.03 -4.89 -2.04
N ASP A 38 7.32 -5.31 -0.99
CA ASP A 38 5.94 -4.88 -0.73
C ASP A 38 5.87 -3.37 -0.50
N ILE A 39 6.85 -2.82 0.22
CA ILE A 39 6.96 -1.37 0.48
C ILE A 39 7.33 -0.62 -0.78
N ALA A 40 8.27 -1.12 -1.59
CA ALA A 40 8.61 -0.53 -2.89
C ALA A 40 7.40 -0.49 -3.83
N LEU A 41 6.63 -1.59 -3.91
CA LEU A 41 5.38 -1.64 -4.64
C LEU A 41 4.37 -0.64 -4.09
N ALA A 42 4.19 -0.56 -2.77
CA ALA A 42 3.29 0.42 -2.15
C ALA A 42 3.70 1.85 -2.49
N ASN A 43 5.00 2.18 -2.45
CA ASN A 43 5.53 3.50 -2.79
C ASN A 43 5.24 3.89 -4.25
N ALA A 44 5.23 2.94 -5.19
CA ALA A 44 4.93 3.18 -6.60
C ALA A 44 3.50 3.71 -6.83
N PHE A 45 2.55 3.39 -5.95
CA PHE A 45 1.16 3.88 -6.02
C PHE A 45 0.98 5.33 -5.54
N LYS A 46 2.08 6.09 -5.37
CA LYS A 46 2.12 7.42 -4.75
C LYS A 46 1.24 7.51 -3.51
N PRO A 47 1.58 6.86 -2.40
CA PRO A 47 0.93 7.17 -1.15
C PRO A 47 1.63 8.41 -0.60
N CYS A 48 1.00 9.58 -0.76
CA CYS A 48 1.23 10.69 0.16
C CYS A 48 0.72 10.25 1.54
N TRP A 49 1.43 9.36 2.22
CA TRP A 49 1.39 9.37 3.67
C TRP A 49 2.26 10.55 4.11
N THR A 50 1.88 11.74 3.67
CA THR A 50 2.21 12.95 4.39
C THR A 50 1.57 12.78 5.75
N HIS A 51 2.40 12.76 6.79
CA HIS A 51 2.04 12.85 8.22
C HIS A 51 1.03 13.99 8.57
N SER A 52 0.51 14.72 7.58
CA SER A 52 -0.44 15.83 7.69
C SER A 52 -1.85 15.45 8.15
N LEU A 53 -2.16 14.18 8.42
CA LEU A 53 -3.50 13.78 8.90
C LEU A 53 -3.47 13.31 10.35
N ALA A 54 -2.88 14.13 11.22
CA ALA A 54 -3.28 14.27 12.62
C ALA A 54 -4.71 14.84 12.73
N SER A 55 -5.67 14.31 11.96
CA SER A 55 -7.10 14.48 12.21
C SER A 55 -7.61 13.19 12.85
N PRO A 56 -7.95 13.21 14.15
CA PRO A 56 -8.43 12.04 14.89
C PRO A 56 -9.64 11.33 14.25
N LYS A 57 -10.37 12.01 13.35
CA LYS A 57 -11.58 11.50 12.72
C LYS A 57 -11.33 10.53 11.55
N HIS A 58 -10.12 10.49 10.99
CA HIS A 58 -9.79 9.65 9.83
C HIS A 58 -8.43 8.97 9.95
N VAL A 59 -8.07 8.52 11.16
CA VAL A 59 -6.87 7.71 11.35
C VAL A 59 -7.02 6.47 10.47
N LEU A 60 -6.29 6.46 9.36
CA LEU A 60 -6.35 5.41 8.37
C LEU A 60 -5.58 4.21 8.94
N THR A 61 -6.22 3.46 9.83
CA THR A 61 -5.62 2.30 10.49
C THR A 61 -5.56 1.11 9.54
N TYR A 62 -4.59 0.21 9.78
CA TYR A 62 -4.63 -1.11 9.19
C TYR A 62 -5.72 -1.97 9.90
N PRO A 63 -6.35 -2.92 9.20
CA PRO A 63 -7.29 -3.85 9.81
C PRO A 63 -6.65 -4.65 10.96
N HIS A 64 -7.33 -4.72 12.10
CA HIS A 64 -6.83 -5.39 13.30
C HIS A 64 -6.58 -6.90 13.09
N GLU A 65 -7.30 -7.52 12.14
CA GLU A 65 -7.09 -8.91 11.75
C GLU A 65 -5.68 -9.19 11.23
N TRP A 66 -4.97 -8.19 10.69
CA TRP A 66 -3.63 -8.38 10.13
C TRP A 66 -2.61 -8.75 11.19
N VAL A 67 -2.79 -8.20 12.40
CA VAL A 67 -1.90 -8.43 13.55
C VAL A 67 -2.43 -9.46 14.53
N THR A 68 -3.71 -9.86 14.42
CA THR A 68 -4.30 -10.88 15.29
C THR A 68 -4.46 -12.24 14.62
N LYS A 69 -4.57 -12.31 13.28
CA LYS A 69 -4.79 -13.56 12.53
C LYS A 69 -3.64 -13.81 11.56
N LYS A 70 -2.82 -14.84 11.85
CA LYS A 70 -1.62 -15.22 11.08
C LYS A 70 -1.78 -15.20 9.56
N ARG A 71 -2.91 -15.70 9.04
CA ARG A 71 -3.16 -15.83 7.59
C ARG A 71 -3.75 -14.57 6.94
N SER A 72 -4.22 -13.60 7.72
CA SER A 72 -4.92 -12.43 7.19
C SER A 72 -3.98 -11.53 6.40
N LEU A 73 -2.85 -11.14 7.00
CA LEU A 73 -1.85 -10.31 6.34
C LEU A 73 -1.25 -11.01 5.11
N ALA A 74 -0.90 -12.30 5.23
CA ALA A 74 -0.40 -13.09 4.10
C ALA A 74 -1.35 -13.07 2.88
N ALA A 75 -2.66 -13.23 3.10
CA ALA A 75 -3.65 -13.19 2.04
C ALA A 75 -3.77 -11.81 1.40
N VAL A 76 -3.68 -10.75 2.21
CA VAL A 76 -3.67 -9.36 1.73
C VAL A 76 -2.42 -9.07 0.91
N LEU A 77 -1.23 -9.43 1.39
CA LEU A 77 0.03 -9.22 0.67
C LEU A 77 0.00 -9.91 -0.70
N ARG A 78 -0.45 -11.17 -0.76
CA ARG A 78 -0.60 -11.88 -2.04
C ARG A 78 -1.53 -11.16 -3.00
N SER A 79 -2.69 -10.74 -2.52
CA SER A 79 -3.68 -10.03 -3.34
C SER A 79 -3.20 -8.65 -3.78
N PHE A 80 -2.51 -7.95 -2.88
CA PHE A 80 -1.94 -6.64 -3.13
C PHE A 80 -0.86 -6.71 -4.21
N ARG A 81 0.10 -7.62 -4.09
CA ARG A 81 1.17 -7.82 -5.09
C ARG A 81 0.62 -8.04 -6.50
N MET A 82 -0.38 -8.91 -6.64
CA MET A 82 -1.02 -9.20 -7.93
C MET A 82 -1.64 -7.94 -8.53
N LYS A 83 -2.52 -7.27 -7.79
CA LYS A 83 -3.24 -6.08 -8.27
C LYS A 83 -2.31 -4.88 -8.47
N ALA A 84 -1.28 -4.75 -7.63
CA ALA A 84 -0.28 -3.71 -7.74
C ALA A 84 0.49 -3.85 -9.06
N LYS A 85 0.94 -5.06 -9.40
CA LYS A 85 1.62 -5.31 -10.67
C LYS A 85 0.69 -5.06 -11.86
N GLU A 86 -0.52 -5.62 -11.83
CA GLU A 86 -1.53 -5.41 -12.89
C GLU A 86 -1.80 -3.92 -13.16
N LEU A 87 -1.89 -3.09 -12.12
CA LEU A 87 -2.14 -1.65 -12.27
C LEU A 87 -0.91 -0.86 -12.72
N LEU A 88 0.29 -1.30 -12.38
CA LEU A 88 1.54 -0.68 -12.85
C LEU A 88 1.79 -1.04 -14.32
N ASP A 89 1.57 -2.29 -14.70
CA ASP A 89 1.71 -2.77 -16.09
C ASP A 89 0.64 -2.16 -17.01
N ALA A 90 -0.54 -1.83 -16.48
CA ALA A 90 -1.62 -1.18 -17.21
C ALA A 90 -1.46 0.35 -17.32
N GLN A 91 -0.49 0.96 -16.63
CA GLN A 91 -0.18 2.37 -16.89
C GLN A 91 0.47 2.49 -18.26
N PRO A 92 -0.09 3.30 -19.20
CA PRO A 92 0.63 3.58 -20.43
C PRO A 92 1.98 4.20 -20.07
N PRO A 93 3.06 3.89 -20.81
CA PRO A 93 4.32 4.60 -20.64
C PRO A 93 3.99 6.09 -20.74
N LEU A 94 4.37 6.86 -19.73
CA LEU A 94 4.31 8.32 -19.81
C LEU A 94 5.19 8.70 -21.00
N TYR A 95 4.55 8.94 -22.13
CA TYR A 95 5.20 9.52 -23.29
C TYR A 95 5.56 10.94 -22.84
N GLU A 96 6.81 11.13 -22.43
CA GLU A 96 7.42 12.45 -22.41
C GLU A 96 7.40 12.97 -23.85
N SER A 97 6.30 13.61 -24.23
CA SER A 97 6.20 14.41 -25.44
C SER A 97 5.83 15.81 -25.07
N ASP A 98 6.63 16.38 -24.18
CA ASP A 98 6.88 17.81 -24.14
C ASP A 98 8.38 18.02 -24.37
N LEU A 99 8.88 17.52 -25.50
CA LEU A 99 10.04 18.15 -26.13
C LEU A 99 9.48 19.26 -27.00
N GLU A 100 9.43 20.44 -26.38
CA GLU A 100 9.26 21.74 -27.01
C GLU A 100 10.04 21.78 -28.34
N MET A 101 9.34 22.09 -29.44
CA MET A 101 9.93 22.73 -30.61
C MET A 101 9.40 24.16 -30.69
#